data_AF-A0A7W1A4X6-F1
#
_entry.id   AF-A0A7W1A4X6-F1
#
_cell.length_a   1.000
_cell.length_b   1.000
_cell.length_c   1.000
_cell.angle_alpha   90.00
_cell.angle_beta   90.00
_cell.angle_gamma   90.00
#
_symmetry.space_group_name_H-M   'P 1'
#
loop_
_entity.id
_entity.type
_entity.pdbx_description
1 polymer ?
#
loop_
_entity_poly.entity_id
_entity_poly.type
_entity_poly.pdbx_seq_one_letter_code
_entity_poly.pdbx_strand_id
1 'polypeptide(L)'
;MTNFLAGLKSPAIASAMLVFPLAILEFMFNTVNRQSAPSLLVLFGFLWLLPVAFLAVLSPMVRHARTGNESSTAAVFFLRLTFLALVAFVWGSLLVDQLPCFLGAPNCD
;
A
#
# COMPACT_ATOMS: atom_id res chain seq x y z
N MET A 1 3.26 19.05 15.35
CA MET A 1 3.20 17.58 15.08
C MET A 1 1.79 17.02 14.87
N THR A 2 0.74 17.59 15.49
CA THR A 2 -0.65 17.11 15.40
C THR A 2 -1.24 17.10 13.97
N ASN A 3 -0.88 18.08 13.12
CA ASN A 3 -1.41 18.16 11.75
C ASN A 3 -0.90 17.05 10.80
N PHE A 4 0.30 16.52 11.04
CA PHE A 4 0.88 15.48 10.19
C PHE A 4 0.23 14.11 10.45
N LEU A 5 0.03 13.77 11.73
CA LEU A 5 -0.71 12.59 12.16
C LEU A 5 -2.17 12.62 11.68
N ALA A 6 -2.81 13.79 11.69
CA ALA A 6 -4.16 13.96 11.13
C ALA A 6 -4.20 13.69 9.62
N GLY A 7 -3.17 14.10 8.87
CA GLY A 7 -3.04 13.85 7.44
C GLY A 7 -2.80 12.37 7.09
N LEU A 8 -2.13 11.62 7.97
CA LEU A 8 -1.81 10.20 7.78
C LEU A 8 -2.90 9.23 8.25
N LYS A 9 -3.82 9.67 9.12
CA LYS A 9 -4.89 8.80 9.63
C LYS A 9 -5.80 8.28 8.51
N SER A 10 -6.21 9.14 7.59
CA SER A 10 -7.06 8.75 6.46
C SER A 10 -6.39 7.73 5.52
N PRO A 11 -5.16 7.94 5.01
CA PRO A 11 -4.51 6.95 4.16
C PRO A 11 -4.19 5.65 4.91
N ALA A 12 -3.85 5.71 6.20
CA ALA A 12 -3.66 4.54 7.06
C ALA A 12 -4.90 3.64 7.12
N ILE A 13 -6.08 4.23 7.37
CA ILE A 13 -7.34 3.50 7.45
C ILE A 13 -7.75 2.95 6.08
N ALA A 14 -7.62 3.75 5.02
CA ALA A 14 -7.96 3.32 3.67
C ALA A 14 -7.07 2.14 3.21
N SER A 15 -5.77 2.21 3.48
CA SER A 15 -4.84 1.11 3.21
C SER A 15 -5.17 -0.13 4.05
N ALA A 16 -5.53 0.04 5.32
CA ALA A 16 -5.91 -1.08 6.17
C ALA A 16 -7.15 -1.80 5.61
N MET A 17 -8.17 -1.07 5.16
CA MET A 17 -9.35 -1.64 4.51
C MET A 17 -9.01 -2.40 3.22
N LEU A 18 -8.00 -1.95 2.47
CA LEU A 18 -7.53 -2.60 1.25
C LEU A 18 -6.81 -3.93 1.54
N VAL A 19 -5.99 -3.95 2.59
CA VAL A 19 -5.12 -5.08 2.93
C VAL A 19 -5.82 -6.13 3.78
N PHE A 20 -6.81 -5.73 4.57
CA PHE A 20 -7.50 -6.60 5.52
C PHE A 20 -8.16 -7.84 4.89
N PRO A 21 -8.84 -7.77 3.72
CA PRO A 21 -9.37 -8.95 3.06
C PRO A 21 -8.29 -9.98 2.69
N LEU A 22 -7.10 -9.52 2.28
CA LEU A 22 -5.98 -10.40 1.92
C LEU A 22 -5.44 -11.13 3.16
N ALA A 23 -5.41 -10.45 4.32
CA ALA A 23 -5.03 -11.08 5.59
C ALA A 23 -6.04 -12.14 6.05
N ILE A 24 -7.34 -11.91 5.79
CA ILE A 24 -8.38 -12.91 6.06
C ILE A 24 -8.19 -14.13 5.16
N LEU A 25 -7.96 -13.91 3.85
CA LEU A 25 -7.76 -15.00 2.89
C LEU A 25 -6.56 -15.88 3.28
N GLU A 26 -5.42 -15.26 3.60
CA GLU A 26 -4.24 -15.94 4.11
C GLU A 26 -4.55 -16.78 5.35
N PHE A 27 -5.23 -16.19 6.35
CA PHE A 27 -5.59 -16.89 7.58
C PHE A 27 -6.55 -18.07 7.34
N MET A 28 -7.46 -17.96 6.38
CA MET A 28 -8.46 -18.99 6.08
C MET A 28 -7.92 -20.13 5.23
N PHE A 29 -7.13 -19.81 4.19
CA PHE A 29 -6.74 -20.76 3.16
C PHE A 29 -5.31 -21.27 3.33
N ASN A 30 -4.40 -20.48 3.90
CA ASN A 30 -3.03 -20.89 4.10
C ASN A 30 -2.82 -21.68 5.41
N THR A 31 -3.56 -22.78 5.57
CA THR A 31 -3.45 -23.67 6.74
C THR A 31 -2.29 -24.66 6.64
N VAL A 32 -1.79 -24.89 5.42
CA VAL A 32 -0.76 -25.88 5.08
C VAL A 32 0.64 -25.27 5.06
N ASN A 33 0.80 -24.08 4.47
CA ASN A 33 2.08 -23.40 4.38
C ASN A 33 2.19 -22.36 5.51
N ARG A 34 2.39 -22.84 6.75
CA ARG A 34 2.51 -21.95 7.93
C ARG A 34 3.77 -21.10 7.82
N GLN A 35 3.67 -19.97 7.11
CA GLN A 35 4.68 -18.93 7.16
C GLN A 35 4.90 -18.54 8.61
N SER A 36 6.17 -18.33 8.97
CA SER A 36 6.52 -17.89 10.32
C SER A 36 5.83 -16.55 10.62
N ALA A 37 5.31 -16.39 11.84
CA ALA A 37 4.71 -15.13 12.30
C ALA A 37 5.50 -13.86 11.92
N PRO A 38 6.86 -13.81 11.99
CA PRO A 38 7.61 -12.64 11.55
C PRO A 38 7.55 -12.39 10.04
N SER A 39 7.54 -13.44 9.19
CA SER A 39 7.43 -13.29 7.74
C SER A 39 6.08 -12.69 7.33
N LEU A 40 4.99 -13.18 7.95
CA LEU A 40 3.63 -12.67 7.77
C LEU A 40 3.53 -11.20 8.17
N LEU A 41 4.10 -10.83 9.31
CA LEU A 41 4.08 -9.44 9.81
C LEU A 41 4.85 -8.50 8.87
N VAL A 42 5.99 -8.94 8.33
CA VAL A 42 6.76 -8.19 7.34
C VAL A 42 5.94 -8.01 6.06
N LEU A 43 5.36 -9.09 5.51
CA LEU A 43 4.57 -9.04 4.28
C LEU A 43 3.40 -8.07 4.40
N PHE A 44 2.54 -8.25 5.41
CA PHE A 44 1.37 -7.38 5.59
C PHE A 44 1.75 -5.97 6.02
N GLY A 45 2.86 -5.80 6.75
CA GLY A 45 3.42 -4.50 7.06
C GLY A 45 3.80 -3.73 5.79
N PHE A 46 4.51 -4.37 4.86
CA PHE A 46 4.84 -3.77 3.56
C PHE A 46 3.59 -3.54 2.70
N LEU A 47 2.73 -4.54 2.60
CA LEU A 47 1.50 -4.48 1.79
C LEU A 47 0.58 -3.35 2.26
N TRP A 48 0.61 -3.01 3.55
CA TRP A 48 -0.09 -1.87 4.12
C TRP A 48 0.67 -0.54 3.98
N LEU A 49 1.98 -0.52 4.20
CA LEU A 49 2.76 0.72 4.18
C LEU A 49 2.83 1.35 2.78
N LEU A 50 2.91 0.53 1.72
CA LEU A 50 3.00 1.04 0.35
C LEU A 50 1.76 1.86 -0.08
N PRO A 51 0.51 1.36 0.08
CA PRO A 51 -0.67 2.17 -0.22
C PRO A 51 -0.83 3.37 0.72
N VAL A 52 -0.36 3.29 1.97
CA VAL A 52 -0.33 4.48 2.86
C VAL A 52 0.56 5.55 2.25
N ALA A 53 1.79 5.21 1.85
CA ALA A 53 2.71 6.14 1.22
C ALA A 53 2.14 6.70 -0.09
N PHE A 54 1.53 5.86 -0.91
CA PHE A 54 0.87 6.25 -2.15
C PHE A 54 -0.22 7.31 -1.91
N LEU A 55 -1.16 7.02 -1.00
CA LEU A 55 -2.26 7.92 -0.70
C LEU A 55 -1.80 9.20 0.00
N ALA A 56 -0.76 9.12 0.85
CA ALA A 56 -0.19 10.29 1.51
C ALA A 56 0.44 11.28 0.51
N VAL A 57 1.06 10.78 -0.57
CA VAL A 57 1.63 11.63 -1.63
C VAL A 57 0.55 12.10 -2.62
N LEU A 58 -0.41 11.24 -2.96
CA LEU A 58 -1.48 11.56 -3.91
C LEU A 58 -2.47 12.59 -3.35
N SER A 59 -2.83 12.49 -2.07
CA SER A 59 -3.83 13.35 -1.43
C SER A 59 -3.58 14.86 -1.60
N PRO A 60 -2.38 15.39 -1.29
CA PRO A 60 -2.10 16.79 -1.53
C PRO A 60 -2.09 17.12 -3.03
N MET A 61 -1.58 16.25 -3.91
CA MET A 61 -1.58 16.53 -5.37
C MET A 61 -3.00 16.72 -5.91
N VAL A 62 -3.93 15.84 -5.53
CA VAL A 62 -5.35 15.95 -5.93
C VAL A 62 -5.99 17.21 -5.37
N ARG A 63 -5.68 17.58 -4.11
CA ARG A 63 -6.20 18.83 -3.52
C ARG A 63 -5.71 20.06 -4.27
N HIS A 64 -4.42 20.14 -4.60
CA HIS A 64 -3.85 21.27 -5.35
C HIS A 64 -4.43 21.39 -6.76
N ALA A 65 -4.59 20.24 -7.45
CA ALA A 65 -5.22 20.21 -8.77
C ALA A 65 -6.69 20.69 -8.73
N ARG A 66 -7.44 20.34 -7.68
CA ARG A 66 -8.83 20.80 -7.50
C ARG A 66 -8.94 22.29 -7.18
N THR A 67 -8.00 22.84 -6.41
CA THR A 67 -8.02 24.26 -6.04
C THR A 67 -7.35 25.16 -7.08
N GLY A 68 -6.82 24.60 -8.17
CA GLY A 68 -6.10 25.34 -9.22
C GLY A 68 -4.82 26.01 -8.72
N ASN A 69 -4.31 25.62 -7.55
CA ASN A 69 -3.16 26.25 -6.92
C ASN A 69 -1.90 25.48 -7.29
N GLU A 70 -1.28 25.82 -8.42
CA GLU A 70 -0.05 25.20 -8.91
C GLU A 70 1.18 25.77 -8.18
N SER A 71 1.33 25.39 -6.91
CA SER A 71 2.52 25.75 -6.10
C SER A 71 3.73 24.83 -6.38
N SER A 72 3.58 23.79 -7.19
CA SER A 72 4.64 22.80 -7.43
C SER A 72 5.36 23.09 -8.75
N THR A 73 6.69 23.08 -8.73
CA THR A 73 7.47 23.09 -9.97
C THR A 73 7.22 21.80 -10.76
N ALA A 74 7.37 21.86 -12.08
CA ALA A 74 7.21 20.70 -12.97
C ALA A 74 8.10 19.53 -12.53
N ALA A 75 9.34 19.79 -12.13
CA ALA A 75 10.27 18.76 -11.64
C ALA A 75 9.75 18.02 -10.40
N VAL A 76 9.21 18.73 -9.41
CA VAL A 76 8.63 18.12 -8.20
C VAL A 76 7.38 17.32 -8.53
N PHE A 77 6.57 17.80 -9.48
CA PHE A 77 5.39 17.06 -9.95
C PHE A 77 5.79 15.73 -10.61
N PHE A 78 6.73 15.76 -11.55
CA PHE A 78 7.22 14.54 -12.21
C PHE A 78 7.86 13.58 -11.21
N LEU A 79 8.66 14.06 -10.25
CA LEU A 79 9.26 13.22 -9.23
C LEU A 79 8.19 12.50 -8.39
N ARG A 80 7.14 13.21 -7.96
CA ARG A 80 6.03 12.60 -7.22
C ARG A 80 5.26 11.59 -8.08
N LEU A 81 5.03 11.90 -9.35
CA LEU A 81 4.37 10.99 -10.28
C LEU A 81 5.18 9.69 -10.47
N THR A 82 6.49 9.81 -10.69
CA THR A 82 7.40 8.66 -10.81
C THR A 82 7.43 7.85 -9.52
N PHE A 83 7.47 8.50 -8.35
CA PHE A 83 7.39 7.82 -7.07
C PHE A 83 6.07 7.04 -6.91
N LEU A 84 4.93 7.65 -7.24
CA LEU A 84 3.63 6.99 -7.20
C LEU A 84 3.58 5.77 -8.13
N ALA A 85 4.10 5.90 -9.36
CA ALA A 85 4.17 4.81 -10.33
C ALA A 85 5.04 3.65 -9.82
N LEU A 86 6.19 3.96 -9.21
CA LEU A 86 7.07 2.95 -8.62
C LEU A 86 6.37 2.22 -7.46
N VAL A 87 5.73 2.95 -6.54
CA VAL A 87 4.99 2.33 -5.42
C VAL A 87 3.85 1.45 -5.94
N ALA A 88 3.09 1.91 -6.93
CA ALA A 88 2.02 1.11 -7.53
C ALA A 88 2.56 -0.15 -8.23
N PHE A 89 3.68 -0.04 -8.92
CA PHE A 89 4.33 -1.18 -9.58
C PHE A 89 4.79 -2.22 -8.56
N VAL A 90 5.53 -1.81 -7.52
CA VAL A 90 6.04 -2.71 -6.48
C VAL A 90 4.89 -3.36 -5.70
N TRP A 91 3.85 -2.60 -5.38
CA TRP A 91 2.70 -3.15 -4.67
C TRP A 91 1.91 -4.14 -5.53
N GLY A 92 1.70 -3.80 -6.81
CA GLY A 92 1.05 -4.68 -7.78
C GLY A 92 1.82 -5.97 -8.03
N SER A 93 3.16 -5.90 -8.16
CA SER A 93 3.98 -7.10 -8.32
C SER A 93 3.91 -7.99 -7.07
N LEU A 94 3.93 -7.40 -5.87
CA LEU A 94 3.82 -8.15 -4.62
C LEU A 94 2.44 -8.84 -4.52
N LEU A 95 1.37 -8.18 -4.94
CA LEU A 95 0.06 -8.82 -5.01
C LEU A 95 0.05 -9.98 -5.99
N VAL A 96 0.54 -9.80 -7.22
CA VAL A 96 0.51 -10.87 -8.23
C VAL A 96 1.31 -12.09 -7.77
N ASP A 97 2.44 -11.85 -7.13
CA ASP A 97 3.33 -12.87 -6.58
C ASP A 97 2.69 -13.65 -5.43
N GLN A 98 2.04 -12.93 -4.49
CA GLN A 98 1.51 -13.52 -3.26
C GLN A 98 0.04 -13.95 -3.35
N LEU A 99 -0.70 -13.56 -4.40
CA LEU A 99 -2.11 -13.91 -4.58
C LEU A 99 -2.37 -15.43 -4.57
N PRO A 100 -1.56 -16.29 -5.22
CA PRO A 100 -1.75 -17.74 -5.14
C PRO A 100 -1.70 -18.25 -3.69
N CYS A 101 -0.86 -17.63 -2.86
CA CYS A 101 -0.60 -18.03 -1.49
C CYS A 101 -1.77 -17.67 -0.57
N PHE A 102 -2.31 -16.46 -0.76
CA PHE A 102 -3.57 -16.05 -0.11
C PHE A 102 -4.74 -16.96 -0.46
N LEU A 103 -4.70 -17.62 -1.62
CA LEU A 103 -5.72 -18.58 -2.07
C LEU A 103 -5.42 -20.03 -1.66
N GLY A 104 -4.33 -20.29 -0.93
CA GLY A 104 -3.96 -21.62 -0.42
C GLY A 104 -3.30 -22.54 -1.46
N ALA A 105 -2.68 -21.98 -2.50
CA ALA A 105 -1.89 -22.78 -3.44
C ALA A 105 -0.73 -23.49 -2.71
N PRO A 106 -0.49 -24.78 -2.97
CA PRO A 106 0.67 -25.49 -2.41
C PRO A 106 1.98 -25.00 -3.05
N ASN A 107 3.06 -24.92 -2.25
CA ASN A 107 4.40 -24.47 -2.65
C ASN A 107 4.48 -22.99 -3.10
N CYS A 108 3.99 -22.13 -2.23
CA CYS A 108 4.29 -20.72 -2.26
C CYS A 108 5.61 -20.46 -1.52
N ASP A 109 6.70 -20.27 -2.26
CA ASP A 109 8.00 -19.81 -1.74
C ASP A 109 8.28 -18.38 -2.21
#